data_AF-A0A6A5S2N9-F1
#
_entry.id   AF-A0A6A5S2N9-F1
#
_cell.length_a   1.000
_cell.length_b   1.000
_cell.length_c   1.000
_cell.angle_alpha   90.00
_cell.angle_beta   90.00
_cell.angle_gamma   90.00
#
_symmetry.space_group_name_H-M   'P 1'
#
loop_
_entity.id
_entity.type
_entity.pdbx_description
1 polymer ?
#
loop_
_entity_poly.entity_id
_entity_poly.type
_entity_poly.pdbx_seq_one_letter_code
_entity_poly.pdbx_strand_id
1 'polypeptide(L)'
;VKSTLAKLSKGSAALDDAYKEVIQRIKGQLSGDYQLAKRVLSWITYAKRPLTTTEICCALAVEPDEAELDPESIPDIEDLLSVCAGLVVVDQESAVIRLVHYTTQEYFERIRDTWNPGAQTHM
;
A
#
# COMPACT_ATOMS: atom_id res chain seq x y z
N VAL A 1 -3.91 34.58 11.20
CA VAL A 1 -3.17 33.75 10.21
C VAL A 1 -2.12 32.83 10.85
N LYS A 2 -1.25 33.28 11.76
CA LYS A 2 -0.26 32.41 12.46
C LYS A 2 -0.86 31.21 13.23
N SER A 3 -2.04 31.38 13.86
CA SER A 3 -2.70 30.30 14.64
C SER A 3 -3.26 29.18 13.76
N THR A 4 -3.72 29.50 12.55
CA THR A 4 -4.26 28.51 11.60
C THR A 4 -3.14 27.62 11.05
N LEU A 5 -1.96 28.21 10.76
CA LEU A 5 -0.79 27.47 10.29
C LEU A 5 -0.28 26.46 11.33
N ALA A 6 -0.24 26.85 12.62
CA ALA A 6 0.20 25.99 13.71
C ALA A 6 -0.76 24.82 14.02
N LYS A 7 -2.06 25.00 13.74
CA LYS A 7 -3.06 23.92 13.86
C LYS A 7 -2.92 22.90 12.73
N LEU A 8 -2.68 23.37 11.51
CA LEU A 8 -2.41 22.51 10.35
C LEU A 8 -1.12 21.70 10.54
N SER A 9 -0.04 22.33 11.03
CA SER A 9 1.23 21.63 11.28
C SER A 9 1.13 20.58 12.40
N LYS A 10 0.30 20.81 13.41
CA LYS A 10 0.00 19.80 14.44
C LYS A 10 -0.83 18.66 13.88
N GLY A 11 -1.81 18.96 13.02
CA GLY A 11 -2.62 17.96 12.33
C GLY A 11 -1.77 17.04 11.45
N SER A 12 -0.83 17.60 10.67
CA SER A 12 0.05 16.80 9.83
C SER A 12 1.01 15.92 10.64
N ALA A 13 1.56 16.42 11.74
CA ALA A 13 2.45 15.62 12.60
C ALA A 13 1.70 14.46 13.28
N ALA A 14 0.49 14.71 13.79
CA ALA A 14 -0.34 13.66 14.38
C ALA A 14 -0.76 12.60 13.36
N LEU A 15 -1.08 13.01 12.12
CA LEU A 15 -1.36 12.08 11.03
C LEU A 15 -0.13 11.23 10.67
N ASP A 16 1.04 11.86 10.58
CA ASP A 16 2.29 11.15 10.29
C ASP A 16 2.60 10.08 11.36
N ASP A 17 2.37 10.39 12.63
CA ASP A 17 2.58 9.45 13.73
C ASP A 17 1.56 8.30 13.68
N ALA A 18 0.29 8.58 13.36
CA ALA A 18 -0.71 7.55 13.13
C ALA A 18 -0.31 6.61 11.99
N TYR A 19 0.18 7.14 10.86
CA TYR A 19 0.66 6.30 9.76
C TYR A 19 1.91 5.49 10.14
N LYS A 20 2.85 6.07 10.90
CA LYS A 20 4.00 5.33 11.42
C LYS A 20 3.57 4.15 12.28
N GLU A 21 2.58 4.32 13.16
CA GLU A 21 2.06 3.22 13.97
C GLU A 21 1.48 2.10 13.11
N VAL A 22 0.69 2.42 12.09
CA VAL A 22 0.13 1.41 11.17
C VAL A 22 1.26 0.69 10.42
N ILE A 23 2.28 1.41 9.97
CA ILE A 23 3.47 0.82 9.35
C ILE A 23 4.22 -0.11 10.31
N GLN A 24 4.34 0.26 11.59
CA GLN A 24 4.96 -0.63 12.58
C GLN A 24 4.14 -1.91 12.77
N ARG A 25 2.80 -1.82 12.75
CA ARG A 25 1.94 -3.01 12.76
C ARG A 25 2.20 -3.91 11.55
N ILE A 26 2.28 -3.33 10.35
CA ILE A 26 2.59 -4.06 9.11
C ILE A 26 3.98 -4.73 9.18
N LYS A 27 4.98 -4.02 9.71
CA LYS A 27 6.35 -4.56 9.92
C LYS A 27 6.42 -5.67 10.96
N GLY A 28 5.49 -5.70 11.91
CA GLY A 28 5.42 -6.71 12.96
C GLY A 28 4.76 -8.02 12.54
N GLN A 29 4.23 -8.11 11.32
CA GLN A 29 3.64 -9.33 10.76
C GLN A 29 4.72 -10.37 10.43
N LEU A 30 4.30 -11.59 10.06
CA LEU A 30 5.20 -12.60 9.51
C LEU A 30 5.92 -12.06 8.26
N SER A 31 7.12 -12.57 7.98
CA SER A 31 7.96 -12.06 6.89
C SER A 31 7.24 -12.07 5.54
N GLY A 32 6.47 -13.13 5.24
CA GLY A 32 5.66 -13.23 4.03
C GLY A 32 4.61 -12.12 3.94
N ASP A 33 3.78 -11.97 4.98
CA ASP A 33 2.72 -10.95 5.05
C ASP A 33 3.28 -9.54 4.95
N TYR A 34 4.41 -9.27 5.59
CA TYR A 34 5.11 -7.99 5.49
C TYR A 34 5.53 -7.69 4.04
N GLN A 35 6.12 -8.68 3.34
CA GLN A 35 6.49 -8.50 1.94
C GLN A 35 5.27 -8.31 1.04
N LEU A 36 4.21 -9.09 1.26
CA LEU A 36 2.96 -8.98 0.51
C LEU A 36 2.34 -7.58 0.69
N ALA A 37 2.18 -7.12 1.93
CA ALA A 37 1.68 -5.77 2.23
C ALA A 37 2.52 -4.68 1.56
N LYS A 38 3.85 -4.83 1.58
CA LYS A 38 4.79 -3.89 0.95
C LYS A 38 4.62 -3.86 -0.57
N ARG A 39 4.41 -5.01 -1.23
CA ARG A 39 4.14 -5.10 -2.67
C ARG A 39 2.79 -4.47 -3.02
N VAL A 40 1.72 -4.82 -2.30
CA VAL A 40 0.37 -4.27 -2.49
C VAL A 40 0.36 -2.75 -2.39
N LEU A 41 0.89 -2.22 -1.29
CA LEU A 41 0.96 -0.77 -1.06
C LEU A 41 1.78 -0.07 -2.14
N SER A 42 2.83 -0.70 -2.65
CA SER A 42 3.64 -0.13 -3.73
C SER A 42 2.86 -0.08 -5.05
N TRP A 43 2.21 -1.18 -5.44
CA TRP A 43 1.38 -1.24 -6.65
C TRP A 43 0.29 -0.18 -6.65
N ILE A 44 -0.44 -0.04 -5.53
CA ILE A 44 -1.52 0.95 -5.44
C ILE A 44 -0.97 2.38 -5.43
N THR A 45 0.13 2.64 -4.69
CA THR A 45 0.67 3.99 -4.56
C THR A 45 1.29 4.50 -5.86
N TYR A 46 1.97 3.63 -6.62
CA TYR A 46 2.80 4.07 -7.73
C TYR A 46 2.23 3.71 -9.11
N ALA A 47 1.10 3.02 -9.18
CA ALA A 47 0.42 2.77 -10.45
C ALA A 47 0.01 4.09 -11.13
N LYS A 48 0.15 4.13 -12.46
CA LYS A 48 -0.22 5.31 -13.28
C LYS A 48 -1.73 5.58 -13.31
N ARG A 49 -2.53 4.57 -12.96
CA ARG A 49 -3.99 4.62 -12.89
C ARG A 49 -4.47 3.67 -11.78
N PRO A 50 -5.71 3.82 -11.29
CA PRO A 50 -6.30 2.84 -10.40
C PRO A 50 -6.26 1.43 -10.98
N LEU A 51 -5.98 0.46 -10.11
CA LEU A 51 -5.94 -0.96 -10.43
C LEU A 51 -7.24 -1.63 -9.97
N THR A 52 -7.70 -2.59 -10.76
CA THR A 52 -8.75 -3.52 -10.32
C THR A 52 -8.17 -4.59 -9.40
N THR A 53 -9.02 -5.27 -8.64
CA THR A 53 -8.65 -6.43 -7.83
C THR A 53 -8.00 -7.53 -8.68
N THR A 54 -8.52 -7.79 -9.88
CA THR A 54 -7.92 -8.76 -10.80
C THR A 54 -6.52 -8.33 -11.25
N GLU A 55 -6.35 -7.06 -11.63
CA GLU A 55 -5.06 -6.55 -12.10
C GLU A 55 -3.98 -6.65 -11.02
N ILE A 56 -4.29 -6.27 -9.78
CA ILE A 56 -3.30 -6.35 -8.69
C ILE A 56 -2.96 -7.80 -8.35
N CYS A 57 -3.94 -8.71 -8.33
CA CYS A 57 -3.70 -10.13 -8.07
C CYS A 57 -2.77 -10.73 -9.13
N CYS A 58 -3.02 -10.43 -10.41
CA CYS A 58 -2.13 -10.85 -11.49
C CYS A 58 -0.72 -10.25 -11.33
N ALA A 59 -0.61 -8.97 -10.98
CA ALA A 59 0.67 -8.30 -10.79
C ALA A 59 1.49 -8.84 -9.59
N LEU A 60 0.80 -9.35 -8.57
CA LEU A 60 1.41 -9.96 -7.39
C LEU A 60 1.82 -11.42 -7.63
N ALA A 61 1.16 -12.13 -8.53
CA ALA A 61 1.49 -13.50 -8.90
C ALA A 61 2.74 -13.63 -9.80
N VAL A 62 3.23 -12.52 -10.38
CA VAL A 62 4.50 -12.52 -11.13
C VAL A 62 5.67 -12.39 -10.16
N GLU A 63 6.58 -13.37 -10.17
CA GLU A 63 7.91 -13.24 -9.60
C GLU A 63 8.93 -12.91 -10.71
N PRO A 64 9.88 -11.96 -10.51
CA PRO A 64 10.84 -11.57 -11.54
C PRO A 64 11.71 -12.70 -12.08
N ASP A 65 11.86 -13.78 -11.31
CA ASP A 65 12.75 -14.90 -11.60
C ASP A 65 11.98 -16.17 -12.05
N GLU A 66 10.65 -16.12 -12.12
CA GLU A 66 9.80 -17.24 -12.55
C GLU A 66 9.23 -17.01 -13.95
N ALA A 67 9.38 -18.02 -14.82
CA ALA A 67 8.99 -17.94 -16.23
C ALA A 67 7.48 -18.10 -16.47
N GLU A 68 6.75 -18.62 -15.49
CA GLU A 68 5.32 -18.92 -15.58
C GLU A 68 4.58 -18.38 -14.37
N LEU A 69 3.34 -17.94 -14.59
CA LEU A 69 2.43 -17.55 -13.51
C LEU A 69 1.95 -18.82 -12.82
N ASP A 70 2.28 -19.00 -11.54
CA ASP A 70 1.65 -20.02 -10.70
C ASP A 70 0.25 -19.55 -10.25
N PRO A 71 -0.85 -20.19 -10.71
CA PRO A 71 -2.19 -19.84 -10.28
C PRO A 71 -2.42 -20.04 -8.77
N GLU A 72 -1.63 -20.90 -8.11
CA GLU A 72 -1.68 -21.10 -6.67
C GLU A 72 -0.98 -19.96 -5.89
N SER A 73 -0.23 -19.10 -6.58
CA SER A 73 0.42 -17.89 -6.03
C SER A 73 -0.49 -16.65 -6.09
N ILE A 74 -1.70 -16.76 -6.64
CA ILE A 74 -2.66 -15.65 -6.68
C ILE A 74 -3.19 -15.40 -5.26
N PRO A 75 -2.92 -14.23 -4.65
CA PRO A 75 -3.38 -13.96 -3.29
C PRO A 75 -4.88 -13.68 -3.25
N ASP A 76 -5.53 -14.10 -2.15
CA ASP A 76 -6.91 -13.72 -1.86
C ASP A 76 -6.99 -12.22 -1.54
N ILE A 77 -8.03 -11.55 -2.02
CA ILE A 77 -8.27 -10.14 -1.76
C ILE A 77 -8.44 -9.87 -0.25
N GLU A 78 -9.06 -10.78 0.49
CA GLU A 78 -9.21 -10.65 1.95
C GLU A 78 -7.84 -10.63 2.64
N ASP A 79 -6.89 -11.45 2.16
CA ASP A 79 -5.52 -11.43 2.65
C ASP A 79 -4.84 -10.11 2.34
N LEU A 80 -4.99 -9.58 1.11
CA LEU A 80 -4.42 -8.28 0.73
C LEU A 80 -4.91 -7.14 1.63
N LEU A 81 -6.20 -7.15 1.97
CA LEU A 81 -6.80 -6.15 2.85
C LEU A 81 -6.32 -6.31 4.29
N SER A 82 -6.22 -7.55 4.76
CA SER A 82 -5.78 -7.91 6.11
C SER A 82 -4.33 -7.47 6.36
N VAL A 83 -3.40 -7.88 5.49
CA VAL A 83 -1.96 -7.61 5.66
C VAL A 83 -1.61 -6.12 5.53
N CYS A 84 -2.47 -5.33 4.88
CA CYS A 84 -2.32 -3.88 4.75
C CYS A 84 -2.88 -3.08 5.95
N ALA A 85 -3.34 -3.76 7.02
CA ALA A 85 -3.75 -3.15 8.28
C ALA A 85 -4.78 -2.01 8.12
N GLY A 86 -5.72 -2.15 7.19
CA GLY A 86 -6.79 -1.17 6.93
C GLY A 86 -6.37 0.06 6.12
N LEU A 87 -5.16 0.08 5.55
CA LEU A 87 -4.73 1.16 4.65
C LEU A 87 -5.30 1.02 3.24
N VAL A 88 -5.83 -0.15 2.90
CA VAL A 88 -6.36 -0.50 1.58
C VAL A 88 -7.83 -0.89 1.71
N VAL A 89 -8.62 -0.54 0.70
CA VAL A 89 -10.03 -0.88 0.58
C VAL A 89 -10.36 -1.25 -0.87
N VAL A 90 -11.43 -2.02 -1.07
CA VAL A 90 -12.00 -2.31 -2.39
C VAL A 90 -13.30 -1.54 -2.57
N ASP A 91 -13.39 -0.82 -3.68
CA ASP A 91 -14.66 -0.31 -4.18
C ASP A 91 -15.43 -1.46 -4.83
N GLN A 92 -16.59 -1.80 -4.26
CA GLN A 92 -17.39 -2.96 -4.69
C GLN A 92 -18.14 -2.71 -6.01
N GLU A 93 -18.42 -1.46 -6.37
CA GLU A 93 -19.11 -1.14 -7.62
C GLU A 93 -18.15 -1.21 -8.80
N SER A 94 -16.92 -0.71 -8.62
CA SER A 94 -15.93 -0.64 -9.71
C SER A 94 -14.85 -1.73 -9.64
N ALA A 95 -14.85 -2.59 -8.62
CA ALA A 95 -13.82 -3.58 -8.33
C ALA A 95 -12.40 -2.97 -8.24
N VAL A 96 -12.29 -1.69 -7.84
CA VAL A 96 -11.01 -0.97 -7.75
C VAL A 96 -10.44 -1.15 -6.35
N ILE A 97 -9.19 -1.59 -6.28
CA ILE A 97 -8.42 -1.61 -5.04
C ILE A 97 -7.69 -0.27 -4.89
N ARG A 98 -7.82 0.36 -3.71
CA ARG A 98 -7.28 1.71 -3.49
C ARG A 98 -6.88 1.92 -2.03
N LEU A 99 -6.08 2.96 -1.80
CA LEU A 99 -5.83 3.43 -0.45
C LEU A 99 -7.12 3.96 0.18
N VAL A 100 -7.25 3.79 1.49
CA VAL A 100 -8.43 4.19 2.26
C VAL A 100 -8.71 5.70 2.17
N HIS A 101 -7.66 6.52 2.02
CA HIS A 101 -7.77 7.97 1.97
C HIS A 101 -6.60 8.59 1.17
N TYR A 102 -6.82 9.79 0.59
CA TYR A 102 -5.80 10.47 -0.21
C TYR A 102 -4.56 10.86 0.62
N THR A 103 -4.71 11.14 1.92
CA THR A 103 -3.55 11.43 2.80
C THR A 103 -2.64 10.22 2.98
N THR A 104 -3.15 9.00 2.76
CA THR A 104 -2.35 7.78 2.77
C THR A 104 -1.44 7.74 1.54
N GLN A 105 -1.95 8.18 0.38
CA GLN A 105 -1.17 8.34 -0.84
C GLN A 105 -0.03 9.35 -0.62
N GLU A 106 -0.36 10.56 -0.16
CA GLU A 106 0.63 11.62 0.11
C GLU A 106 1.72 11.15 1.09
N TYR A 107 1.32 10.40 2.12
CA TYR A 107 2.24 9.86 3.10
C TYR A 107 3.25 8.89 2.47
N PHE A 108 2.78 7.89 1.71
CA PHE A 108 3.66 6.90 1.08
C PHE A 108 4.54 7.49 -0.02
N GLU A 109 4.02 8.43 -0.81
CA GLU A 109 4.82 9.16 -1.80
C GLU A 109 5.99 9.91 -1.15
N ARG A 110 5.74 10.56 0.00
CA ARG A 110 6.77 11.30 0.74
C ARG A 110 7.85 10.40 1.35
N ILE A 111 7.48 9.20 1.81
CA ILE A 111 8.42 8.26 2.44
C ILE A 111 8.96 7.20 1.48
N ARG A 112 8.65 7.29 0.19
CA ARG A 112 8.96 6.27 -0.82
C ARG A 112 10.37 5.71 -0.71
N ASP A 113 11.35 6.60 -0.70
CA ASP A 113 12.77 6.23 -0.80
C ASP A 113 13.27 5.53 0.48
N THR A 114 12.61 5.75 1.63
CA THR A 114 12.93 5.06 2.90
C THR A 114 12.08 3.81 3.13
N TRP A 115 10.86 3.79 2.60
CA TRP A 115 9.91 2.69 2.77
C TRP A 115 10.19 1.51 1.84
N ASN A 116 10.36 1.78 0.54
CA ASN A 116 10.61 0.76 -0.47
C ASN A 116 11.56 1.28 -1.56
N PRO A 117 12.86 1.46 -1.26
CA PRO A 117 13.85 1.81 -2.26
C PRO A 117 13.90 0.71 -3.32
N GLY A 118 13.49 1.02 -4.56
CA GLY A 118 13.41 0.06 -5.66
C GLY A 118 12.00 -0.39 -6.03
N ALA A 119 10.94 0.15 -5.41
CA ALA A 119 9.55 -0.18 -5.74
C ALA A 119 9.28 -0.15 -7.26
N GLN A 120 9.81 0.86 -7.96
CA GLN A 120 9.60 1.07 -9.40
C GLN A 120 10.42 0.16 -10.31
N THR A 121 11.43 -0.53 -9.77
CA THR A 121 12.32 -1.41 -10.56
C THR A 121 11.71 -2.80 -10.74
N HIS A 122 10.73 -3.16 -9.91
CA HIS A 122 10.13 -4.50 -9.84
C HIS A 122 8.60 -4.47 -10.01
N MET A 123 8.04 -3.37 -10.51
CA MET A 123 6.65 -3.22 -10.96
C MET A 123 6.63 -3.07 -12.48
#